data_AF-A0A0Q6PZF5-F1
#
_entry.id   AF-A0A0Q6PZF5-F1
#
_cell.length_a   1.000
_cell.length_b   1.000
_cell.length_c   1.000
_cell.angle_alpha   90.00
_cell.angle_beta   90.00
_cell.angle_gamma   90.00
#
_symmetry.space_group_name_H-M   'P 1'
#
loop_
_entity.id
_entity.type
_entity.pdbx_description
1 polymer ?
#
loop_
_entity_poly.entity_id
_entity_poly.type
_entity_poly.pdbx_seq_one_letter_code
_entity_poly.pdbx_strand_id
1 'polypeptide(L)' 'MMVAASNSLQSDDVDVLAGALYTWCAERNIKLRSQQGLAIASIAIDLYHAGHHTQDDLLVALHERDLH' A
#
# COMPACT_ATOMS: atom_id res chain seq x y z
N MET A 1 -3.21 15.43 -26.88
CA MET A 1 -4.25 15.27 -25.85
C MET A 1 -3.63 14.40 -24.75
N MET A 2 -3.42 14.94 -23.55
CA MET A 2 -2.97 14.13 -22.42
C MET A 2 -4.20 13.46 -21.81
N VAL A 3 -4.32 12.14 -22.00
CA VAL A 3 -5.27 11.34 -21.23
C VAL A 3 -4.77 11.34 -19.79
N ALA A 4 -5.39 12.15 -18.94
CA ALA A 4 -5.30 11.91 -17.50
C ALA A 4 -5.98 10.56 -17.29
N ALA A 5 -5.18 9.50 -17.16
CA ALA A 5 -5.68 8.22 -16.74
C ALA A 5 -6.23 8.43 -15.32
N SER A 6 -7.53 8.64 -15.22
CA SER A 6 -8.25 8.46 -13.98
C SER A 6 -8.09 6.99 -13.62
N ASN A 7 -7.03 6.68 -12.88
CA ASN A 7 -6.78 5.35 -12.32
C ASN A 7 -7.79 5.16 -11.19
N SER A 8 -9.04 4.91 -11.58
CA SER A 8 -10.11 4.59 -10.65
C SER A 8 -9.73 3.29 -9.97
N LEU A 9 -9.42 3.35 -8.67
CA LEU A 9 -9.19 2.16 -7.85
C LEU A 9 -10.40 1.22 -8.01
N GLN A 10 -10.14 0.05 -8.55
CA GLN A 10 -11.11 -1.04 -8.64
C GLN A 10 -11.21 -1.74 -7.28
N SER A 11 -12.24 -2.56 -7.12
CA SER A 11 -12.41 -3.34 -5.87
C SER A 11 -11.16 -4.19 -5.59
N ASP A 12 -10.61 -4.82 -6.63
CA ASP A 12 -9.38 -5.62 -6.54
C ASP A 12 -8.17 -4.81 -6.06
N ASP A 13 -8.07 -3.53 -6.44
CA ASP A 13 -6.97 -2.66 -6.02
C ASP A 13 -7.06 -2.32 -4.53
N VAL A 14 -8.29 -2.12 -4.04
CA VAL A 14 -8.57 -1.89 -2.62
C VAL A 14 -8.25 -3.16 -1.82
N ASP A 15 -8.60 -4.34 -2.33
CA ASP A 15 -8.29 -5.62 -1.68
C ASP A 15 -6.77 -5.86 -1.61
N VAL A 16 -6.04 -5.55 -2.68
CA VAL A 16 -4.57 -5.63 -2.73
C VAL A 16 -3.92 -4.69 -1.69
N LEU A 17 -4.33 -3.42 -1.67
CA LEU A 17 -3.83 -2.43 -0.71
C LEU A 17 -4.19 -2.82 0.74
N ALA A 18 -5.44 -3.20 0.98
CA ALA A 18 -5.90 -3.61 2.30
C ALA A 18 -5.14 -4.85 2.78
N GLY A 19 -4.97 -5.86 1.93
CA GLY A 19 -4.21 -7.06 2.25
C GLY A 19 -2.77 -6.75 2.66
N ALA A 20 -2.07 -5.93 1.88
CA ALA A 20 -0.69 -5.55 2.19
C ALA A 20 -0.60 -4.79 3.53
N LEU A 21 -1.51 -3.83 3.76
CA LEU A 21 -1.54 -3.03 4.98
C LEU A 21 -1.91 -3.85 6.22
N TYR A 22 -2.88 -4.76 6.11
CA TYR A 22 -3.26 -5.63 7.22
C TYR A 22 -2.14 -6.59 7.58
N THR A 23 -1.48 -7.20 6.60
CA THR A 23 -0.34 -8.08 6.84
C THR A 23 0.81 -7.34 7.51
N TRP A 24 1.23 -6.20 6.95
CA TRP A 24 2.30 -5.38 7.52
C TRP A 24 1.99 -4.92 8.96
N CYS A 25 0.76 -4.49 9.21
CA CYS A 25 0.32 -4.10 10.54
C CYS A 25 0.31 -5.29 11.54
N ALA A 26 -0.13 -6.47 11.09
CA ALA A 26 -0.18 -7.66 11.91
C ALA A 26 1.22 -8.14 12.33
N GLU A 27 2.18 -8.14 11.41
CA GLU A 27 3.56 -8.56 11.67
C GLU A 27 4.24 -7.70 12.75
N ARG A 28 3.94 -6.41 12.80
CA ARG A 28 4.57 -5.45 13.72
C ARG A 28 3.72 -5.12 14.94
N ASN A 29 2.54 -5.73 15.08
CA ASN A 29 1.56 -5.41 16.12
C ASN A 29 1.20 -3.91 16.15
N ILE A 30 1.07 -3.31 14.96
CA ILE A 30 0.71 -1.91 14.76
C ILE A 30 -0.78 -1.82 14.46
N LYS A 31 -1.45 -0.86 15.07
CA LYS A 31 -2.84 -0.56 14.71
C LYS A 31 -2.86 0.19 13.38
N LEU A 32 -3.63 -0.27 12.40
CA LEU A 32 -3.80 0.41 11.11
C LEU A 32 -4.23 1.88 11.26
N ARG A 33 -5.07 2.19 12.26
CA ARG A 33 -5.51 3.56 12.57
C ARG A 33 -4.51 4.40 13.38
N SER A 34 -3.31 3.89 13.64
CA SER A 34 -2.25 4.66 14.29
C SER A 34 -1.58 5.62 13.29
N GLN A 35 -0.80 6.58 13.80
CA GLN A 35 -0.01 7.47 12.97
C GLN A 35 0.95 6.70 12.04
N GLN A 36 1.57 5.62 12.55
CA GLN A 36 2.47 4.78 11.78
C GLN A 36 1.72 3.99 10.69
N GLY A 37 0.56 3.43 11.03
CA GLY A 37 -0.31 2.77 10.06
C GLY A 37 -0.79 3.71 8.94
N LEU A 38 -1.09 4.97 9.28
CA LEU A 38 -1.46 5.98 8.29
C LEU A 38 -0.29 6.39 7.39
N ALA A 39 0.92 6.51 7.94
CA ALA A 39 2.13 6.82 7.17
C ALA A 39 2.43 5.70 6.15
N ILE A 40 2.34 4.45 6.59
CA ILE A 40 2.50 3.28 5.71
C ILE A 40 1.39 3.17 4.67
N ALA A 41 0.14 3.48 5.03
CA ALA A 41 -0.95 3.55 4.06
C ALA A 41 -0.67 4.55 2.93
N SER A 42 -0.11 5.72 3.26
CA SER A 42 0.30 6.69 2.25
C SER A 42 1.38 6.12 1.32
N ILE A 43 2.41 5.48 1.89
CA ILE A 43 3.50 4.87 1.12
C ILE A 43 2.98 3.73 0.23
N ALA A 44 2.07 2.90 0.73
CA ALA A 44 1.46 1.82 -0.06
C ALA A 44 0.71 2.33 -1.28
N ILE A 45 -0.02 3.46 -1.15
CA ILE A 45 -0.71 4.11 -2.28
C ILE A 45 0.32 4.64 -3.29
N ASP A 46 1.40 5.26 -2.82
CA ASP A 46 2.46 5.76 -3.70
C ASP A 46 3.17 4.62 -4.45
N LEU A 47 3.42 3.49 -3.77
CA LEU A 47 3.99 2.28 -4.38
C LEU A 47 3.04 1.66 -5.40
N TYR A 48 1.74 1.60 -5.09
CA TYR A 48 0.75 1.10 -6.03
C TYR A 48 0.73 1.94 -7.31
N HIS A 49 0.75 3.28 -7.20
CA HIS A 49 0.90 4.16 -8.36
C HIS A 49 2.25 4.06 -9.08
N ALA A 50 3.30 3.58 -8.39
CA ALA A 50 4.60 3.32 -8.99
C ALA A 50 4.67 1.98 -9.77
N GLY A 51 3.61 1.18 -9.73
CA GLY A 51 3.47 -0.08 -10.48
C GLY A 51 3.39 -1.33 -9.61
N HIS A 52 3.40 -1.21 -8.28
CA HIS A 52 3.27 -2.33 -7.36
C HIS A 52 1.79 -2.74 -7.20
N HIS A 53 1.28 -3.52 -8.15
CA HIS A 53 -0.16 -3.87 -8.23
C HIS A 53 -0.53 -5.18 -7.54
N THR A 54 0.38 -5.82 -6.81
CA THR A 54 0.09 -7.07 -6.08
C THR A 54 0.39 -6.91 -4.59
N GLN A 55 -0.33 -7.66 -3.76
CA GLN A 55 -0.17 -7.60 -2.32
C GLN A 55 1.26 -7.96 -1.89
N ASP A 56 1.84 -9.01 -2.47
CA ASP A 56 3.17 -9.50 -2.11
C ASP A 56 4.25 -8.46 -2.46
N ASP A 57 4.17 -7.90 -3.67
CA ASP A 57 5.10 -6.88 -4.16
C ASP A 57 5.00 -5.58 -3.34
N LEU A 58 3.78 -5.15 -2.98
CA LEU A 58 3.58 -4.04 -2.04
C LEU A 58 4.16 -4.34 -0.67
N LEU A 59 3.96 -5.55 -0.13
CA LEU A 59 4.46 -5.93 1.17
C LEU A 59 6.00 -5.93 1.21
N VAL A 60 6.65 -6.46 0.17
CA VAL A 60 8.11 -6.42 0.03
C VAL A 60 8.60 -4.98 -0.03
N ALA A 61 8.01 -4.15 -0.90
CA ALA A 61 8.41 -2.74 -1.04
C ALA A 61 8.16 -1.92 0.25
N LEU A 62 7.08 -2.20 0.99
CA LEU A 62 6.81 -1.60 2.30
C LEU A 62 7.87 -2.01 3.33
N HIS A 63 8.32 -3.26 3.33
CA HIS A 63 9.40 -3.70 4.21
C HIS A 63 10.73 -3.06 3.88
N GLU A 64 11.05 -2.86 2.61
CA GLU A 64 12.27 -2.13 2.21
C GLU A 64 12.24 -0.66 2.65
N ARG A 65 11.06 -0.02 2.61
CA ARG A 65 10.86 1.38 3.01
C ARG A 65 10.86 1.61 4.52
N ASP A 66 10.49 0.62 5.33
CA ASP A 66 10.50 0.71 6.80
C ASP A 66 11.92 0.56 7.39
N LEU A 67 12.86 0.01 6.62
CA LEU A 67 14.25 -0.22 7.04
C LEU A 67 15.16 1.02 6.88
N HIS A 68 14.66 2.12 6.31
CA HIS A 68 15.38 3.38 6.06
C HIS A 68 14.84 4.53 6.91
#